data_AF-A0A1R1BAL7-F1
#
_entry.id   AF-A0A1R1BAL7-F1
#
_cell.length_a   1.000
_cell.length_b   1.000
_cell.length_c   1.000
_cell.angle_alpha   90.00
_cell.angle_beta   90.00
_cell.angle_gamma   90.00
#
_symmetry.space_group_name_H-M   'P 1'
#
loop_
_entity.id
_entity.type
_entity.pdbx_description
1 polymer ?
#
loop_
_entity_poly.entity_id
_entity_poly.type
_entity_poly.pdbx_seq_one_letter_code
_entity_poly.pdbx_strand_id
1 'polypeptide(L)'
;MLYIFVCIIFIIISIFTFRKVGISNPYSKGLFLAIVLSFVAVVCLAQNYTQNLIPEVNDGIGVSNKVAYWIFGEDGWSQEKFRDVFEKSIYFILFLIVLYPVFLVFESKLKK
;
A
#
# COMPACT_ATOMS: atom_id res chain seq x y z
N MET A 1 -4.65 6.75 -6.40
CA MET A 1 -5.92 6.33 -5.77
C MET A 1 -6.38 4.95 -6.22
N LEU A 2 -6.33 4.60 -7.52
CA LEU A 2 -6.72 3.27 -8.02
C LEU A 2 -6.02 2.10 -7.28
N TYR A 3 -4.72 2.20 -7.00
CA TYR A 3 -4.01 1.12 -6.30
C TYR A 3 -4.51 0.92 -4.86
N ILE A 4 -4.90 1.99 -4.14
CA ILE A 4 -5.48 1.88 -2.79
C ILE A 4 -6.78 1.09 -2.85
N PHE A 5 -7.60 1.33 -3.87
CA PHE A 5 -8.83 0.58 -4.12
C PHE A 5 -8.55 -0.91 -4.39
N VAL A 6 -7.53 -1.22 -5.19
CA VAL A 6 -7.09 -2.60 -5.42
C VAL A 6 -6.61 -3.26 -4.12
N CYS A 7 -5.84 -2.55 -3.29
CA CYS A 7 -5.43 -3.03 -1.97
C CYS A 7 -6.65 -3.32 -1.09
N ILE A 8 -7.66 -2.43 -1.05
CA ILE A 8 -8.89 -2.62 -0.28
C ILE A 8 -9.66 -3.87 -0.74
N ILE A 9 -9.82 -4.06 -2.06
CA ILE A 9 -10.47 -5.26 -2.60
C ILE A 9 -9.72 -6.52 -2.20
N PHE A 10 -8.38 -6.52 -2.35
CA PHE A 10 -7.55 -7.66 -1.97
C PHE A 10 -7.69 -7.99 -0.48
N ILE A 11 -7.77 -6.98 0.39
CA ILE A 11 -7.98 -7.14 1.83
C ILE A 11 -9.35 -7.78 2.11
N ILE A 12 -10.42 -7.28 1.48
CA ILE A 12 -11.78 -7.81 1.66
C ILE A 12 -11.82 -9.29 1.26
N ILE A 13 -11.25 -9.63 0.10
CA ILE A 13 -11.18 -11.02 -0.39
C ILE A 13 -10.35 -11.90 0.57
N SER A 14 -9.22 -11.39 1.06
CA SER A 14 -8.36 -12.11 2.01
C SER A 14 -9.10 -12.40 3.31
N ILE A 15 -9.78 -11.40 3.89
CA ILE A 15 -10.58 -11.56 5.11
C ILE A 15 -11.69 -12.58 4.89
N PHE A 16 -12.42 -12.49 3.78
CA PHE A 16 -13.50 -13.44 3.46
C PHE A 16 -12.99 -14.88 3.36
N THR A 17 -11.86 -15.07 2.67
CA THR A 17 -11.19 -16.36 2.56
C THR A 17 -10.74 -16.88 3.93
N PHE A 18 -10.11 -16.05 4.75
CA PHE A 18 -9.66 -16.44 6.09
C PHE A 18 -10.81 -16.84 7.01
N ARG A 19 -11.94 -16.12 6.93
CA ARG A 19 -13.17 -16.50 7.64
C ARG A 19 -13.71 -17.84 7.17
N LYS A 20 -13.78 -18.07 5.86
CA LYS A 20 -14.30 -19.32 5.28
C LYS A 20 -13.46 -20.55 5.65
N VAL A 21 -12.15 -20.39 5.78
CA VAL A 21 -11.20 -21.47 6.12
C VAL A 21 -11.07 -21.66 7.65
N GLY A 22 -11.70 -20.82 8.48
CA GLY A 22 -11.64 -20.95 9.93
C GLY A 22 -10.31 -20.46 10.54
N ILE A 23 -9.57 -19.61 9.83
CA ILE A 23 -8.33 -19.04 10.34
C ILE A 23 -8.63 -18.11 11.51
N SER A 24 -7.91 -18.29 12.62
CA SER A 24 -8.01 -17.41 13.78
C SER A 24 -7.53 -15.99 13.45
N ASN A 25 -8.20 -14.97 13.98
CA ASN A 25 -7.89 -13.54 13.75
C ASN A 25 -7.89 -13.14 12.26
N PRO A 26 -8.96 -13.45 11.49
CA PRO A 26 -9.01 -13.19 10.05
C PRO A 26 -8.86 -11.70 9.70
N TYR A 27 -9.40 -10.80 10.51
CA TYR A 27 -9.34 -9.37 10.24
C TYR A 27 -7.95 -8.80 10.49
N SER A 28 -7.31 -9.12 11.63
CA SER A 28 -5.95 -8.66 11.89
C SER A 28 -4.96 -9.23 10.88
N LYS A 29 -5.12 -10.50 10.48
CA LYS A 29 -4.29 -11.11 9.43
C LYS A 29 -4.50 -10.46 8.06
N GLY A 30 -5.75 -10.14 7.70
CA GLY A 30 -6.05 -9.40 6.47
C GLY A 30 -5.44 -8.01 6.46
N LEU A 31 -5.53 -7.29 7.59
CA LEU A 31 -4.92 -5.98 7.77
C LEU A 31 -3.38 -6.05 7.77
N PHE A 32 -2.79 -7.10 8.33
CA PHE A 32 -1.34 -7.33 8.24
C PHE A 32 -0.89 -7.49 6.78
N LEU A 33 -1.61 -8.25 5.97
CA LEU A 33 -1.32 -8.35 4.53
C LEU A 33 -1.43 -6.99 3.83
N ALA A 34 -2.41 -6.17 4.20
CA ALA A 34 -2.54 -4.80 3.71
C ALA A 34 -1.28 -3.98 3.98
N ILE A 35 -0.76 -4.07 5.21
CA ILE A 35 0.44 -3.36 5.65
C ILE A 35 1.64 -3.81 4.82
N VAL A 36 1.84 -5.12 4.64
CA VAL A 36 2.96 -5.66 3.86
C VAL A 36 2.91 -5.19 2.40
N LEU A 37 1.74 -5.25 1.75
CA LEU A 37 1.59 -4.78 0.36
C LEU A 37 1.79 -3.27 0.25
N SER A 38 1.24 -2.51 1.20
CA SER A 38 1.41 -1.05 1.24
C SER A 38 2.85 -0.67 1.48
N PHE A 39 3.58 -1.44 2.29
CA PHE A 39 5.01 -1.23 2.55
C PHE A 39 5.83 -1.37 1.27
N VAL A 40 5.61 -2.45 0.52
CA VAL A 40 6.28 -2.67 -0.77
C VAL A 40 5.97 -1.51 -1.72
N ALA A 41 4.70 -1.09 -1.81
CA ALA A 41 4.31 0.05 -2.65
C ALA A 41 5.01 1.34 -2.23
N VAL A 42 5.06 1.65 -0.93
CA VAL A 42 5.75 2.84 -0.40
C VAL A 42 7.24 2.82 -0.73
N VAL A 43 7.92 1.68 -0.55
CA VAL A 43 9.35 1.54 -0.90
C VAL A 43 9.57 1.80 -2.39
N CYS A 44 8.76 1.20 -3.25
CA CYS A 44 8.84 1.41 -4.69
C CYS A 44 8.53 2.86 -5.10
N LEU A 45 7.57 3.51 -4.46
CA LEU A 45 7.24 4.92 -4.71
C LEU A 45 8.34 5.86 -4.22
N ALA A 46 8.94 5.56 -3.07
CA ALA A 46 10.08 6.30 -2.54
C ALA A 46 11.29 6.21 -3.49
N GLN A 47 11.60 5.01 -3.97
CA GLN A 47 12.65 4.79 -4.94
C GLN A 47 12.37 5.57 -6.24
N ASN A 48 11.13 5.47 -6.76
CA ASN A 48 10.73 6.21 -7.96
C ASN A 48 10.89 7.73 -7.78
N TYR A 49 10.39 8.27 -6.67
CA TYR A 49 10.47 9.70 -6.40
C TYR A 49 11.93 10.17 -6.29
N THR A 50 12.76 9.46 -5.51
CA THR A 50 14.17 9.82 -5.30
C THR A 50 15.01 9.72 -6.57
N GLN A 51 14.77 8.71 -7.43
CA GLN A 51 15.47 8.61 -8.73
C GLN A 51 15.12 9.76 -9.68
N ASN A 52 13.92 10.33 -9.58
CA ASN A 52 13.53 11.51 -10.35
C ASN A 52 14.04 12.85 -9.76
N LEU A 53 14.74 12.81 -8.61
CA LEU A 53 15.44 13.98 -8.07
C LEU A 53 16.88 14.08 -8.57
N ILE A 54 17.42 13.02 -9.18
CA ILE A 54 18.81 12.92 -9.62
C ILE A 54 18.84 13.15 -11.14
N PRO A 55 19.36 14.30 -11.62
CA PRO A 55 19.35 14.64 -13.05
C PRO A 55 20.09 13.62 -13.94
N GLU A 56 21.08 12.91 -13.42
CA GLU A 56 21.89 11.96 -14.18
C GLU A 56 21.26 10.57 -14.33
N VAL A 57 20.16 10.28 -13.63
CA VAL A 57 19.53 8.94 -13.60
C VAL A 57 18.43 8.80 -14.66
N ASN A 58 17.75 9.88 -15.03
CA ASN A 58 16.68 9.87 -16.03
C ASN A 58 16.86 11.07 -16.97
N ASP A 59 16.64 10.86 -18.28
CA ASP A 59 16.52 11.93 -19.28
C ASP A 59 15.17 12.68 -19.11
N GLY A 60 14.98 13.31 -17.95
CA GLY A 60 13.73 13.97 -17.55
C GLY A 60 12.96 13.22 -16.45
N ILE A 61 11.63 13.21 -16.55
CA ILE A 61 10.73 12.59 -15.57
C ILE A 61 10.27 11.24 -16.11
N GLY A 62 10.48 10.17 -15.35
CA GLY A 62 10.16 8.82 -15.77
C GLY A 62 9.80 7.89 -14.61
N VAL A 63 9.13 6.78 -14.93
CA VAL A 63 8.83 5.76 -13.93
C VAL A 63 9.98 4.74 -13.85
N SER A 64 10.55 4.59 -12.66
CA SER A 64 11.82 3.87 -12.47
C SER A 64 11.67 2.42 -12.00
N ASN A 65 10.46 1.95 -11.69
CA ASN A 65 10.22 0.54 -11.34
C ASN A 65 8.81 0.06 -11.72
N LYS A 66 8.64 -1.27 -11.82
CA LYS A 66 7.38 -1.90 -12.28
C LYS A 66 6.18 -1.61 -11.37
N VAL A 67 6.39 -1.53 -10.05
CA VAL A 67 5.30 -1.26 -9.10
C VAL A 67 4.82 0.17 -9.25
N ALA A 68 5.74 1.13 -9.36
CA ALA A 68 5.42 2.52 -9.67
C ALA A 68 4.72 2.63 -11.04
N TYR A 69 5.12 1.83 -12.03
CA TYR A 69 4.48 1.82 -13.35
C TYR A 69 3.04 1.32 -13.30
N TRP A 70 2.75 0.28 -12.50
CA TRP A 70 1.36 -0.14 -12.24
C TRP A 70 0.51 0.92 -11.54
N ILE A 71 1.14 1.82 -10.77
CA ILE A 71 0.44 2.88 -10.03
C ILE A 71 0.23 4.12 -10.91
N PHE A 72 1.24 4.53 -11.68
CA PHE A 72 1.23 5.77 -12.45
C PHE A 72 0.75 5.60 -13.90
N GLY A 73 0.89 4.40 -14.49
CA GLY A 73 0.61 4.16 -15.91
C GLY A 73 1.59 4.88 -16.83
N GLU A 74 1.18 5.09 -18.08
CA GLU A 74 2.00 5.68 -19.15
C GLU A 74 2.03 7.22 -19.14
N ASP A 75 1.02 7.87 -18.54
CA ASP A 75 0.77 9.29 -18.79
C ASP A 75 0.77 10.19 -17.53
N GLY A 76 1.01 11.47 -17.79
CA GLY A 76 0.88 12.55 -16.82
C GLY A 76 1.89 12.44 -15.70
N TRP A 77 3.13 12.09 -16.01
CA TRP A 77 4.21 12.04 -15.04
C TRP A 77 4.70 13.44 -14.70
N SER A 78 4.81 13.72 -13.41
CA SER A 78 5.43 14.94 -12.90
C SER A 78 6.07 14.65 -11.55
N GLN A 79 7.10 15.41 -11.21
CA GLN A 79 7.78 15.28 -9.92
C GLN A 79 6.81 15.56 -8.76
N GLU A 80 5.89 16.51 -8.95
CA GLU A 80 4.82 16.80 -7.98
C GLU A 80 3.88 15.62 -7.79
N LYS A 81 3.43 14.97 -8.87
CA LYS A 81 2.57 13.78 -8.80
C LYS A 81 3.28 12.62 -8.10
N PHE A 82 4.57 12.42 -8.38
CA PHE A 82 5.36 11.38 -7.72
C PHE A 82 5.49 11.63 -6.23
N ARG A 83 5.78 12.88 -5.82
CA ARG A 83 5.81 13.28 -4.41
C ARG A 83 4.45 13.09 -3.73
N ASP A 84 3.38 13.60 -4.33
CA ASP A 84 2.03 13.55 -3.76
C ASP A 84 1.55 12.11 -3.54
N VAL A 85 1.75 11.23 -4.53
CA VAL A 85 1.36 9.82 -4.40
C VAL A 85 2.23 9.09 -3.37
N PHE A 86 3.53 9.38 -3.31
CA PHE A 86 4.41 8.85 -2.29
C PHE A 86 3.97 9.25 -0.86
N GLU A 87 3.74 10.55 -0.61
CA GLU A 87 3.33 11.06 0.70
C GLU A 87 1.96 10.51 1.12
N LYS A 88 0.98 10.47 0.22
CA LYS A 88 -0.33 9.85 0.47
C LYS A 88 -0.20 8.36 0.82
N SER A 89 0.74 7.66 0.18
CA SER A 89 1.02 6.25 0.48
C SER A 89 1.62 6.08 1.87
N ILE A 90 2.49 6.99 2.31
CA ILE A 90 3.02 7.01 3.68
C ILE A 90 1.88 7.20 4.70
N TYR A 91 1.03 8.20 4.51
CA TYR A 91 -0.08 8.42 5.44
C TYR A 91 -1.03 7.22 5.49
N PHE A 92 -1.28 6.58 4.34
CA PHE A 92 -2.10 5.38 4.28
C PHE A 92 -1.50 4.21 5.06
N ILE A 93 -0.21 3.89 4.86
CA ILE A 93 0.41 2.78 5.60
C ILE A 93 0.49 3.08 7.11
N LEU A 94 0.79 4.31 7.51
CA LEU A 94 0.79 4.72 8.92
C LEU A 94 -0.59 4.53 9.54
N PHE A 95 -1.65 4.90 8.83
CA PHE A 95 -3.02 4.64 9.25
C PHE A 95 -3.29 3.14 9.44
N LEU A 96 -2.88 2.28 8.49
CA LEU A 96 -3.05 0.83 8.62
C LEU A 96 -2.29 0.25 9.83
N ILE A 97 -1.07 0.73 10.08
CA ILE A 97 -0.26 0.32 11.23
C ILE A 97 -0.97 0.68 12.54
N VAL A 98 -1.54 1.89 12.65
CA VAL A 98 -2.33 2.31 13.83
C VAL A 98 -3.62 1.50 13.97
N LEU A 99 -4.24 1.14 12.84
CA LEU A 99 -5.48 0.36 12.82
C LEU A 99 -5.27 -1.10 13.26
N TYR A 100 -4.08 -1.65 13.05
CA TYR A 100 -3.74 -3.04 13.37
C TYR A 100 -4.01 -3.45 14.84
N PRO A 101 -3.50 -2.74 15.87
CA PRO A 101 -3.81 -3.07 17.26
C PRO A 101 -5.31 -2.94 17.59
N VAL A 102 -6.04 -2.04 16.93
CA VAL A 102 -7.50 -1.90 17.12
C VAL A 102 -8.22 -3.18 16.71
N PHE A 103 -7.85 -3.74 15.56
CA PHE A 103 -8.40 -5.02 15.08
C PHE A 103 -7.99 -6.20 15.95
N LEU A 104 -6.75 -6.24 16.43
CA LEU A 104 -6.31 -7.28 17.36
C LEU A 104 -7.12 -7.27 18.66
N VAL A 105 -7.33 -6.09 19.25
CA VAL A 105 -8.16 -5.94 20.46
C VAL A 105 -9.61 -6.33 20.18
N PHE A 106 -10.18 -5.88 19.07
CA PHE A 106 -11.54 -6.22 18.68
C PHE A 106 -11.72 -7.74 18.52
N GLU A 107 -10.84 -8.41 17.80
CA GLU A 107 -10.89 -9.87 17.62
C GLU A 107 -10.66 -10.64 18.91
N SER A 108 -9.80 -10.13 19.81
CA SER A 108 -9.59 -10.76 21.11
C SER A 108 -10.84 -10.74 21.99
N LYS A 109 -11.68 -9.70 21.87
CA LYS A 109 -12.94 -9.58 22.59
C LYS A 109 -14.04 -10.47 21.99
N LEU A 110 -14.03 -10.71 20.68
CA LEU A 110 -15.00 -11.59 20.02
C LEU A 110 -14.78 -13.08 20.29
N LYS A 111 -13.59 -13.47 20.75
CA LYS A 111 -13.28 -14.85 21.14
C LYS A 111 -13.63 -15.18 22.58
N LYS A 112 -13.94 -14.17 23.40
CA LYS A 112 -14.49 -14.35 24.76
C LYS A 112 -16.01 -14.45 24.67
#